data_AF-A0A7S3YTA0-F1
#
_entry.id   AF-A0A7S3YTA0-F1
#
_cell.length_a   1.000
_cell.length_b   1.000
_cell.length_c   1.000
_cell.angle_alpha   90.00
_cell.angle_beta   90.00
_cell.angle_gamma   90.00
#
_symmetry.space_group_name_H-M   'P 1'
#
loop_
_entity.id
_entity.type
_entity.pdbx_description
1 polymer ?
#
loop_
_entity_poly.entity_id
_entity_poly.type
_entity_poly.pdbx_seq_one_letter_code
_entity_poly.pdbx_strand_id
1 'polypeptide(L)'
;ISSKPTRQIKQEMIQLVQNRNADKQGEKAKFYQSTLQPMIEELKRRNKSDRPKSDEYHLVQGTWTPIWSNIPFQDSLPGRIREESYQIFKNNGYYANIARYAFGRKIKIPLLGGLLAASFLALDIMIVQKYGVDDNGKWDIQ
;
A
#
# COMPACT_ATOMS: atom_id res chain seq x y z
N ILE A 1 -18.75 -16.02 3.57
CA ILE A 1 -18.37 -14.59 3.48
C ILE A 1 -19.62 -13.69 3.37
N SER A 2 -20.57 -14.00 2.47
CA SER A 2 -21.80 -13.21 2.24
C SER A 2 -22.63 -12.88 3.51
N SER A 3 -22.69 -13.78 4.50
CA SER A 3 -23.42 -13.57 5.76
C SER A 3 -22.74 -12.66 6.80
N LYS A 4 -21.44 -12.35 6.65
CA LYS A 4 -20.69 -11.53 7.62
C LYS A 4 -20.97 -10.04 7.42
N PRO A 5 -21.03 -9.19 8.46
CA PRO A 5 -21.09 -7.73 8.31
C PRO A 5 -19.84 -7.15 7.61
N THR A 6 -19.99 -6.04 6.90
CA THR A 6 -18.87 -5.40 6.14
C THR A 6 -17.68 -5.06 7.02
N ARG A 7 -17.92 -4.56 8.24
CA ARG A 7 -16.87 -4.26 9.22
C ARG A 7 -16.05 -5.50 9.59
N GLN A 8 -16.72 -6.63 9.77
CA GLN A 8 -16.07 -7.89 10.12
C GLN A 8 -15.19 -8.39 8.97
N ILE A 9 -15.67 -8.33 7.73
CA ILE A 9 -14.87 -8.72 6.55
C ILE A 9 -13.60 -7.86 6.46
N LYS A 10 -13.71 -6.56 6.65
CA LYS A 10 -12.55 -5.65 6.65
C LYS A 10 -11.55 -6.00 7.76
N GLN A 11 -12.03 -6.25 8.98
CA GLN A 11 -11.16 -6.61 10.12
C GLN A 11 -10.45 -7.95 9.89
N GLU A 12 -11.17 -8.97 9.42
CA GLU A 12 -10.57 -10.27 9.08
C GLU A 12 -9.53 -10.12 7.98
N MET A 13 -9.81 -9.33 6.93
CA MET A 13 -8.86 -9.06 5.86
C MET A 13 -7.56 -8.41 6.39
N ILE A 14 -7.68 -7.45 7.31
CA ILE A 14 -6.51 -6.81 7.96
C ILE A 14 -5.72 -7.84 8.78
N GLN A 15 -6.39 -8.66 9.58
CA GLN A 15 -5.74 -9.68 10.40
C GLN A 15 -5.00 -10.72 9.56
N LEU A 16 -5.59 -11.13 8.44
CA LEU A 16 -5.01 -12.10 7.52
C LEU A 16 -3.69 -11.64 6.90
N VAL A 17 -3.48 -10.33 6.73
CA VAL A 17 -2.28 -9.78 6.09
C VAL A 17 -1.19 -9.32 7.06
N GLN A 18 -1.49 -9.15 8.35
CA GLN A 18 -0.59 -8.53 9.34
C GLN A 18 0.81 -9.15 9.41
N ASN A 19 0.94 -10.46 9.18
CA ASN A 19 2.22 -11.18 9.29
C ASN A 19 2.76 -11.71 7.95
N ARG A 20 2.10 -11.39 6.83
CA ARG A 20 2.42 -11.93 5.50
C ARG A 20 3.21 -10.97 4.62
N ASN A 21 3.75 -9.91 5.23
CA ASN A 21 4.43 -8.89 4.45
C ASN A 21 5.85 -9.28 4.03
N ALA A 22 6.49 -10.19 4.77
CA ALA A 22 7.82 -10.71 4.43
C ALA A 22 7.78 -11.84 3.40
N ASP A 23 6.57 -12.34 3.07
CA ASP A 23 6.36 -13.36 2.05
C ASP A 23 6.95 -12.89 0.70
N LYS A 24 7.50 -13.83 -0.07
CA LYS A 24 8.01 -13.52 -1.41
C LYS A 24 6.85 -13.06 -2.30
N GLN A 25 7.16 -12.26 -3.33
CA GLN A 25 6.16 -11.73 -4.25
C GLN A 25 5.23 -12.80 -4.85
N GLY A 26 5.76 -13.97 -5.21
CA GLY A 26 4.97 -15.09 -5.72
C GLY A 26 4.02 -15.70 -4.67
N GLU A 27 4.42 -15.72 -3.40
CA GLU A 27 3.59 -16.18 -2.28
C GLU A 27 2.47 -15.17 -1.98
N LYS A 28 2.80 -13.87 -2.00
CA LYS A 28 1.81 -12.78 -1.90
C LYS A 28 0.77 -12.86 -3.01
N ALA A 29 1.20 -13.09 -4.26
CA ALA A 29 0.28 -13.22 -5.39
C ALA A 29 -0.65 -14.42 -5.23
N LYS A 30 -0.12 -15.59 -4.85
CA LYS A 30 -0.93 -16.79 -4.57
C LYS A 30 -1.91 -16.57 -3.42
N PHE A 31 -1.46 -15.96 -2.33
CA PHE A 31 -2.30 -15.65 -1.17
C PHE A 31 -3.42 -14.66 -1.51
N TYR A 32 -3.11 -13.64 -2.31
CA TYR A 32 -4.12 -12.72 -2.82
C TYR A 32 -5.22 -13.46 -3.58
N GLN A 33 -4.84 -14.27 -4.57
CA GLN A 33 -5.80 -14.96 -5.43
C GLN A 33 -6.66 -15.95 -4.64
N SER A 34 -6.05 -16.72 -3.72
CA SER A 34 -6.76 -17.77 -2.99
C SER A 34 -7.58 -17.26 -1.81
N THR A 35 -7.13 -16.19 -1.14
CA THR A 35 -7.68 -15.79 0.17
C THR A 35 -8.31 -14.39 0.14
N LEU A 36 -7.59 -13.39 -0.38
CA LEU A 36 -8.03 -12.00 -0.30
C LEU A 36 -9.04 -11.65 -1.40
N GLN A 37 -8.86 -12.17 -2.62
CA GLN A 37 -9.67 -11.85 -3.77
C GLN A 37 -11.17 -12.10 -3.52
N PRO A 38 -11.61 -13.25 -2.95
CA PRO A 38 -13.03 -13.44 -2.62
C PRO A 38 -13.58 -12.41 -1.63
N MET A 39 -12.77 -11.96 -0.65
CA MET A 39 -13.18 -10.92 0.30
C MET A 39 -13.29 -9.55 -0.37
N ILE A 40 -12.32 -9.22 -1.23
CA ILE A 40 -12.30 -7.96 -2.00
C ILE A 40 -13.49 -7.88 -2.95
N GLU A 41 -13.79 -8.96 -3.68
CA GLU A 41 -14.95 -8.99 -4.57
C GLU A 41 -16.27 -8.87 -3.81
N GLU A 42 -16.38 -9.47 -2.63
CA GLU A 42 -17.54 -9.26 -1.77
C GLU A 42 -17.66 -7.82 -1.26
N LEU A 43 -16.55 -7.19 -0.86
CA LEU A 43 -16.53 -5.78 -0.46
C LEU A 43 -16.89 -4.86 -1.63
N LYS A 44 -16.39 -5.12 -2.84
CA LYS A 44 -16.76 -4.40 -4.06
C LYS A 44 -18.24 -4.57 -4.38
N ARG A 45 -18.77 -5.79 -4.30
CA ARG A 45 -20.19 -6.09 -4.53
C ARG A 45 -21.10 -5.33 -3.56
N ARG A 46 -20.68 -5.15 -2.31
CA ARG A 46 -21.40 -4.35 -1.30
C ARG A 46 -21.22 -2.85 -1.49
N ASN A 47 -20.11 -2.44 -2.10
CA ASN A 47 -19.81 -1.06 -2.44
C ASN A 47 -20.19 -0.76 -3.90
N LYS A 48 -21.40 -1.19 -4.32
CA LYS A 48 -22.02 -0.72 -5.56
C LYS A 48 -22.51 0.71 -5.34
N SER A 49 -21.56 1.63 -5.39
CA SER A 49 -21.86 3.04 -5.54
C SER A 49 -22.24 3.26 -7.00
N ASP A 50 -23.48 3.67 -7.25
CA ASP A 50 -23.88 4.19 -8.57
C ASP A 50 -23.34 5.61 -8.81
N ARG A 51 -22.59 6.16 -7.85
CA ARG A 51 -21.98 7.48 -7.97
C ARG A 51 -20.80 7.41 -8.96
N PRO A 52 -20.68 8.42 -9.83
CA PRO A 52 -19.48 8.62 -10.64
C PRO A 52 -18.20 8.54 -9.79
N LYS A 53 -17.13 7.94 -10.33
CA LYS A 53 -15.83 7.91 -9.62
C LYS A 53 -15.24 9.29 -9.38
N SER A 54 -15.63 10.29 -10.17
CA SER A 54 -15.38 11.72 -9.90
C SER A 54 -15.85 12.15 -8.51
N ASP A 55 -16.94 11.59 -8.00
CA ASP A 55 -17.54 11.96 -6.72
C ASP A 55 -16.83 11.26 -5.54
N GLU A 56 -16.09 10.19 -5.83
CA GLU A 56 -15.33 9.41 -4.85
C GLU A 56 -13.91 9.96 -4.63
N TYR A 57 -13.45 10.96 -5.41
CA TYR A 57 -12.10 11.53 -5.26
C TYR A 57 -11.79 12.00 -3.84
N HIS A 58 -12.78 12.59 -3.16
CA HIS A 58 -12.61 13.05 -1.79
C HIS A 58 -12.39 11.91 -0.79
N LEU A 59 -12.83 10.69 -1.11
CA LEU A 59 -12.67 9.53 -0.23
C LEU A 59 -11.25 8.96 -0.24
N VAL A 60 -10.47 9.25 -1.29
CA VAL A 60 -9.10 8.73 -1.44
C VAL A 60 -8.03 9.75 -1.08
N GLN A 61 -8.37 11.03 -0.89
CA GLN A 61 -7.44 12.10 -0.55
C GLN A 61 -6.72 11.85 0.79
N GLY A 62 -5.44 12.19 0.82
CA GLY A 62 -4.61 12.09 2.02
C GLY A 62 -3.47 11.09 1.91
N THR A 63 -2.93 10.73 3.06
CA THR A 63 -1.77 9.84 3.19
C THR A 63 -2.20 8.45 3.62
N TRP A 64 -1.87 7.44 2.81
CA TRP A 64 -2.21 6.05 3.02
C TRP A 64 -0.96 5.22 3.31
N THR A 65 -0.91 4.61 4.48
CA THR A 65 0.15 3.66 4.83
C THR A 65 -0.28 2.25 4.41
N PRO A 66 0.48 1.56 3.55
CA PRO A 66 0.12 0.23 3.10
C PRO A 66 0.28 -0.78 4.23
N ILE A 67 -0.83 -1.42 4.63
CA ILE A 67 -0.82 -2.56 5.57
C ILE A 67 -0.39 -3.88 4.91
N TRP A 68 -0.43 -3.95 3.58
CA TRP A 68 0.03 -5.05 2.75
C TRP A 68 -0.01 -4.60 1.29
N SER A 69 0.91 -5.07 0.46
CA SER A 69 0.94 -4.76 -0.97
C SER A 69 1.57 -5.89 -1.75
N ASN A 70 1.06 -6.15 -2.95
CA ASN A 70 1.69 -6.96 -3.99
C ASN A 70 2.34 -6.10 -5.08
N ILE A 71 2.46 -4.78 -4.88
CA ILE A 71 3.08 -3.90 -5.88
C ILE A 71 4.59 -4.12 -5.83
N PRO A 72 5.23 -4.56 -6.94
CA PRO A 72 6.66 -4.85 -6.96
C PRO A 72 7.52 -3.67 -6.50
N PHE A 73 7.15 -2.42 -6.81
CA PHE A 73 7.89 -1.23 -6.34
C PHE A 73 8.16 -1.23 -4.82
N GLN A 74 7.26 -1.81 -4.03
CA GLN A 74 7.40 -1.90 -2.57
C GLN A 74 8.37 -3.00 -2.11
N ASP A 75 8.60 -4.03 -2.93
CA ASP A 75 9.35 -5.25 -2.62
C ASP A 75 10.65 -5.41 -3.43
N SER A 76 10.74 -4.78 -4.61
CA SER A 76 11.90 -4.79 -5.51
C SER A 76 13.10 -4.04 -4.95
N LEU A 77 12.91 -3.30 -3.85
CA LEU A 77 13.91 -2.41 -3.29
C LEU A 77 14.24 -2.84 -1.84
N PRO A 78 15.30 -3.65 -1.65
CA PRO A 78 15.67 -4.18 -0.34
C PRO A 78 16.03 -3.04 0.63
N GLY A 79 15.65 -3.18 1.90
CA GLY A 79 16.03 -2.24 2.97
C GLY A 79 15.08 -1.06 3.23
N ARG A 80 13.94 -0.99 2.53
CA ARG A 80 12.89 0.02 2.75
C ARG A 80 12.39 0.05 4.21
N ILE A 81 12.11 1.24 4.73
CA ILE A 81 11.42 1.49 5.99
C ILE A 81 9.92 1.63 5.69
N ARG A 82 9.15 0.67 6.18
CA ARG A 82 7.74 0.50 5.79
C ARG A 82 6.83 1.54 6.43
N GLU A 83 7.05 1.85 7.70
CA GLU A 83 6.28 2.83 8.47
C GLU A 83 6.46 4.24 7.89
N GLU A 84 7.53 4.43 7.11
CA GLU A 84 7.89 5.67 6.42
C GLU A 84 7.69 5.54 4.90
N SER A 85 6.96 4.51 4.46
CA SER A 85 6.50 4.34 3.09
C SER A 85 4.99 4.50 3.02
N TYR A 86 4.52 5.33 2.09
CA TYR A 86 3.11 5.71 2.04
C TYR A 86 2.73 6.17 0.63
N GLN A 87 1.43 6.24 0.39
CA GLN A 87 0.84 6.77 -0.83
C GLN A 87 0.16 8.10 -0.51
N ILE A 88 0.38 9.12 -1.34
CA ILE A 88 -0.31 10.40 -1.21
C ILE A 88 -1.23 10.56 -2.40
N PHE A 89 -2.52 10.84 -2.15
CA PHE A 89 -3.47 11.23 -3.18
C PHE A 89 -3.83 12.71 -3.03
N LYS A 90 -3.69 13.47 -4.12
CA LYS A 90 -4.05 14.89 -4.18
C LYS A 90 -5.19 15.13 -5.15
N ASN A 91 -6.04 16.10 -4.81
CA ASN A 91 -7.21 16.50 -5.58
C ASN A 91 -6.91 17.11 -6.97
N ASN A 92 -5.64 17.31 -7.33
CA ASN A 92 -5.20 17.86 -8.60
C ASN A 92 -4.89 16.78 -9.65
N GLY A 93 -5.31 15.52 -9.42
CA GLY A 93 -5.11 14.41 -10.36
C GLY A 93 -3.72 13.78 -10.30
N TYR A 94 -3.00 13.95 -9.19
CA TYR A 94 -1.70 13.32 -8.97
C TYR A 94 -1.70 12.45 -7.71
N TYR A 95 -1.11 11.28 -7.82
CA TYR A 95 -0.79 10.46 -6.67
C TYR A 95 0.69 10.08 -6.67
N ALA A 96 1.24 9.84 -5.48
CA ALA A 96 2.64 9.52 -5.31
C ALA A 96 2.79 8.27 -4.43
N ASN A 97 3.68 7.37 -4.82
CA ASN A 97 4.19 6.31 -3.97
C ASN A 97 5.55 6.74 -3.44
N ILE A 98 5.73 6.73 -2.12
CA ILE A 98 6.98 7.10 -1.47
C ILE A 98 7.52 5.88 -0.72
N ALA A 99 8.81 5.61 -0.92
CA ALA A 99 9.55 4.58 -0.24
C ALA A 99 10.82 5.17 0.37
N ARG A 100 10.92 5.15 1.70
CA ARG A 100 12.11 5.60 2.43
C ARG A 100 13.10 4.48 2.69
N TYR A 101 14.39 4.79 2.58
CA TYR A 101 15.52 3.94 2.90
C TYR A 101 16.39 4.64 3.94
N ALA A 102 16.95 3.87 4.87
CA ALA A 102 18.01 4.35 5.76
C ALA A 102 19.04 3.25 5.95
N PHE A 103 20.22 3.45 5.34
CA PHE A 103 21.35 2.56 5.54
C PHE A 103 21.79 2.64 7.01
N GLY A 104 22.06 1.48 7.64
CA GLY A 104 22.54 1.41 9.03
C GLY A 104 21.47 1.35 10.13
N ARG A 105 20.19 1.68 9.85
CA ARG A 105 19.14 1.72 10.90
C ARG A 105 18.77 0.35 11.49
N LYS A 106 19.12 -0.75 10.82
CA LYS A 106 18.94 -2.14 11.30
C LYS A 106 20.20 -2.75 11.94
N ILE A 107 21.33 -2.04 11.95
CA ILE A 107 22.59 -2.52 12.52
C ILE A 107 22.58 -2.23 14.03
N LYS A 108 22.07 -3.17 14.83
CA LYS A 108 22.21 -3.16 16.30
C LYS A 108 23.58 -3.72 16.68
N ILE A 109 24.68 -3.02 16.37
CA ILE A 109 26.01 -3.39 16.88
C ILE A 109 26.34 -2.50 18.09
N PRO A 110 26.40 -3.05 19.32
CA PRO A 110 26.48 -2.27 20.55
C PRO A 110 27.75 -1.42 20.72
N LEU A 111 28.82 -1.70 19.98
CA LEU A 111 30.14 -1.10 20.22
C LEU A 111 30.69 -0.21 19.09
N LEU A 112 30.13 -0.29 17.87
CA LEU A 112 30.60 0.46 16.69
C LEU A 112 29.50 1.33 16.05
N GLY A 113 28.25 1.23 16.54
CA GLY A 113 27.11 1.93 15.97
C GLY A 113 27.19 3.46 16.03
N GLY A 114 27.95 4.04 16.97
CA GLY A 114 28.01 5.49 17.17
C GLY A 114 28.78 6.27 16.10
N LEU A 115 29.84 5.68 15.52
CA LEU A 115 30.73 6.38 14.57
C LEU A 115 30.30 6.20 13.10
N LEU A 116 29.66 5.08 12.75
CA LEU A 116 29.12 4.83 11.41
C LEU A 116 27.67 5.30 11.24
N ALA A 117 26.93 5.50 12.34
CA ALA A 117 25.60 6.12 12.30
C ALA A 117 25.64 7.57 11.81
N ALA A 118 26.74 8.31 11.99
CA ALA A 118 26.80 9.72 11.62
C ALA A 118 26.64 9.99 10.10
N SER A 119 26.83 8.96 9.26
CA SER A 119 26.65 9.02 7.81
C SER A 119 25.34 8.32 7.40
N PHE A 120 24.21 8.72 7.98
CA PHE A 120 22.89 8.22 7.57
C PHE A 120 22.56 8.75 6.17
N LEU A 121 22.99 8.04 5.13
CA LEU A 121 22.39 8.17 3.81
C LEU A 121 20.98 7.59 3.89
N ALA A 122 20.02 8.48 4.12
CA ALA A 122 18.62 8.20 3.90
C ALA A 122 18.27 8.63 2.47
N LEU A 123 17.52 7.79 1.76
CA LEU A 123 17.06 8.06 0.41
C LEU A 123 15.55 7.90 0.38
N ASP A 124 14.86 8.88 -0.19
CA ASP A 124 13.43 8.77 -0.47
C ASP A 124 13.26 8.56 -1.98
N ILE A 125 12.71 7.42 -2.36
CA ILE A 125 12.34 7.13 -3.75
C ILE A 125 10.86 7.44 -3.90
N MET A 126 10.55 8.35 -4.81
CA MET A 126 9.19 8.78 -5.12
C MET A 126 8.85 8.44 -6.57
N ILE A 127 7.73 7.76 -6.77
CA ILE A 127 7.09 7.65 -8.08
C ILE A 127 5.82 8.49 -8.05
N VAL A 128 5.76 9.49 -8.93
CA VAL A 128 4.57 10.33 -9.13
C VAL A 128 3.88 9.88 -10.40
N GLN A 129 2.57 9.68 -10.32
CA GLN A 129 1.74 9.25 -11.43
C GLN A 129 0.49 10.11 -11.50
N LYS A 130 -0.01 10.27 -12.72
CA LYS A 130 -1.27 10.99 -12.95
C LYS A 130 -2.40 10.00 -12.76
N TYR A 131 -3.48 10.44 -12.13
CA TYR A 131 -4.70 9.65 -12.03
C TYR A 131 -5.92 10.47 -12.40
N GLY A 132 -6.87 9.80 -13.03
CA GLY A 132 -8.05 10.38 -13.65
C GLY A 132 -9.25 9.46 -13.53
N VAL A 133 -10.35 9.92 -14.11
CA VAL A 133 -11.49 9.07 -14.42
C VAL A 133 -11.67 9.13 -15.93
N ASP A 134 -11.78 7.98 -16.58
CA ASP A 134 -11.99 7.87 -18.02
C ASP A 134 -13.44 8.23 -18.40
N ASP A 135 -13.70 8.28 -19.71
CA ASP A 135 -15.04 8.58 -20.25
C ASP A 135 -16.12 7.55 -19.81
N ASN A 136 -15.71 6.37 -19.33
CA ASN A 136 -16.59 5.33 -18.81
C ASN A 136 -16.79 5.42 -17.29
N GLY A 137 -16.27 6.46 -16.64
CA GLY A 137 -16.39 6.63 -15.21
C GLY A 137 -15.49 5.69 -14.41
N LYS A 138 -14.43 5.12 -15.00
CA LYS A 138 -13.48 4.22 -14.33
C LYS A 138 -12.20 4.96 -13.95
N TRP A 139 -11.56 4.55 -12.86
CA TRP A 139 -10.24 5.05 -12.49
C TRP A 139 -9.22 4.75 -13.60
N ASP A 140 -8.50 5.78 -14.02
CA ASP A 140 -7.35 5.70 -14.94
C ASP A 140 -6.08 6.15 -14.20
N ILE A 141 -5.00 5.39 -14.36
CA ILE A 141 -3.70 5.67 -13.73
C ILE A 141 -2.63 5.58 -14.82
N GLN A 142 -1.88 6.67 -14.99
CA GLN A 142 -0.81 6.85 -15.96
C GLN A 142 0.53 6.98 -15.23
#